data_AF-Q0UBR7-F1
#
_entry.id   AF-Q0UBR7-F1
#
_cell.length_a   1.000
_cell.length_b   1.000
_cell.length_c   1.000
_cell.angle_alpha   90.00
_cell.angle_beta   90.00
_cell.angle_gamma   90.00
#
_symmetry.space_group_name_H-M   'P 1'
#
loop_
_entity.id
_entity.type
_entity.pdbx_description
1 polymer ?
#
loop_
_entity_poly.entity_id
_entity_poly.type
_entity_poly.pdbx_seq_one_letter_code
_entity_poly.pdbx_strand_id
1 'polypeptide(L)' 'MSSLQYFDYEGFGERSKQNLNYSQAVRLPNTIHISGQGEGAVQGYED' A
#
# COMPACT_ATOMS: atom_id res chain seq x y z
N MET A 1 10.95 20.77 7.92
CA MET A 1 10.10 19.57 8.10
C MET A 1 10.46 18.57 7.02
N SER A 2 10.66 17.30 7.36
CA SER A 2 10.75 16.24 6.35
C SER A 2 9.36 16.00 5.77
N SER A 3 9.13 16.31 4.50
CA SER A 3 7.85 16.06 3.84
C SER A 3 7.68 14.56 3.64
N LEU A 4 6.83 13.93 4.45
CA LEU A 4 6.41 12.55 4.22
C LEU A 4 5.67 12.47 2.88
N GLN A 5 6.02 11.48 2.06
CA GLN A 5 5.30 11.17 0.83
C GLN A 5 4.62 9.82 1.00
N TYR A 6 3.32 9.79 0.71
CA TYR A 6 2.46 8.62 0.88
C TYR A 6 2.12 8.03 -0.48
N PHE A 7 2.10 6.71 -0.58
CA PHE A 7 1.83 5.99 -1.81
C PHE A 7 0.78 4.92 -1.54
N ASP A 8 -0.29 4.98 -2.32
CA ASP A 8 -1.44 4.11 -2.21
C ASP A 8 -1.80 3.55 -3.60
N TYR A 9 -2.16 2.27 -3.69
CA TYR A 9 -2.66 1.71 -4.95
C TYR A 9 -4.03 2.30 -5.30
N GLU A 10 -4.27 2.56 -6.57
CA GLU A 10 -5.58 2.99 -7.05
C GLU A 10 -6.66 1.94 -6.69
N GLY A 11 -7.83 2.42 -6.24
CA GLY A 11 -8.93 1.56 -5.80
C GLY A 11 -8.67 0.88 -4.45
N PHE A 12 -7.82 -0.14 -4.40
CA PHE A 12 -7.57 -0.90 -3.16
C PHE A 12 -6.95 -0.04 -2.07
N GLY A 13 -5.94 0.77 -2.43
CA GLY A 13 -5.22 1.60 -1.49
C GLY A 13 -6.03 2.77 -1.00
N GLU A 14 -6.77 3.43 -1.88
CA GLU A 14 -7.70 4.51 -1.51
C GLU A 14 -8.77 4.02 -0.54
N ARG A 15 -9.39 2.87 -0.81
CA ARG A 15 -10.37 2.23 0.08
C ARG A 15 -9.75 1.88 1.43
N SER A 16 -8.53 1.33 1.42
CA SER A 16 -7.81 0.95 2.64
C SER A 16 -7.48 2.17 3.49
N LYS A 17 -7.07 3.28 2.85
CA LYS A 17 -6.81 4.55 3.52
C LYS A 17 -8.06 5.12 4.16
N GLN A 18 -9.20 5.09 3.48
CA GLN A 18 -10.48 5.57 4.00
C GLN A 18 -10.99 4.72 5.17
N ASN A 19 -10.91 3.38 5.04
CA ASN A 19 -11.54 2.46 5.98
C ASN A 19 -10.66 2.06 7.17
N LEU A 20 -9.34 2.05 6.96
CA LEU A 20 -8.36 1.49 7.91
C LEU A 20 -7.27 2.50 8.28
N ASN A 21 -7.28 3.70 7.68
CA ASN A 21 -6.38 4.80 8.00
C ASN A 21 -4.88 4.43 7.91
N TYR A 22 -4.50 3.67 6.88
CA TYR A 22 -3.09 3.37 6.58
C TYR A 22 -2.78 3.56 5.09
N SER A 23 -1.49 3.72 4.78
CA SER A 23 -0.95 3.78 3.41
C SER A 23 -0.09 2.57 3.08
N GLN A 24 -0.04 2.16 1.81
CA GLN A 24 0.75 1.01 1.38
C GLN A 24 2.25 1.26 1.53
N ALA A 25 2.70 2.49 1.26
CA ALA A 25 4.07 2.89 1.55
C ALA A 25 4.18 4.36 1.96
N VAL A 26 5.21 4.64 2.77
CA VAL A 26 5.61 5.99 3.17
C VAL A 26 7.10 6.18 2.92
N ARG A 27 7.47 7.21 2.17
CA ARG A 27 8.86 7.60 1.94
C ARG A 27 9.29 8.67 2.94
N LEU A 28 10.34 8.36 3.68
CA LEU A 28 11.20 9.28 4.40
C LEU A 28 12.44 9.57 3.53
N PRO A 29 13.26 10.60 3.84
CA PRO A 29 14.37 11.01 2.98
C PRO A 29 15.27 9.86 2.51
N ASN A 30 15.59 8.93 3.42
CA ASN A 30 16.54 7.84 3.17
C ASN A 30 15.92 6.44 3.30
N THR A 31 14.62 6.34 3.56
CA THR A 31 13.96 5.07 3.90
C THR A 31 12.56 5.02 3.29
N ILE A 32 12.18 3.85 2.78
CA ILE A 32 10.79 3.56 2.41
C ILE A 32 10.26 2.54 3.40
N HIS A 33 9.15 2.87 4.05
CA HIS A 33 8.42 1.94 4.90
C HIS A 33 7.27 1.36 4.10
N ILE A 34 7.21 0.04 4.02
CA ILE A 34 6.20 -0.70 3.27
C ILE A 34 5.33 -1.44 4.29
N SER A 35 4.02 -1.26 4.19
CA SER A 35 3.05 -2.00 5.02
C SER A 35 3.07 -3.49 4.69
N GLY A 36 2.53 -4.34 5.57
CA GLY A 36 2.42 -5.78 5.30
C GLY A 36 1.73 -6.05 3.96
N GLN A 37 2.33 -6.90 3.13
CA GLN A 37 1.82 -7.24 1.81
C GLN A 37 1.10 -8.59 1.88
N GLY A 38 -0.12 -8.65 1.34
CA GLY A 38 -0.84 -9.90 1.14
C GLY A 38 -0.56 -10.46 -0.24
N GLU A 39 -0.42 -11.78 -0.35
CA GLU A 39 -0.51 -12.47 -1.63
C GLU A 39 -2.00 -12.50 -2.02
N GLY A 40 -2.36 -11.82 -3.12
CA GLY A 40 -3.70 -11.97 -3.68
C GLY A 40 -3.93 -13.44 -4.04
N ALA A 41 -5.11 -13.98 -3.76
CA ALA A 41 -5.43 -15.35 -4.12
C ALA A 41 -5.07 -15.58 -5.60
N VAL A 42 -4.18 -16.55 -5.87
CA VAL A 42 -3.96 -17.03 -7.23
C VAL A 42 -5.28 -17.65 -7.67
N GLN A 43 -6.06 -16.92 -8.46
CA GLN A 43 -7.16 -17.51 -9.19
C GLN A 43 -6.50 -18.47 -10.17
N GLY A 44 -6.56 -19.78 -9.87
CA GLY A 44 -6.00 -20.81 -10.74
C GLY A 44 -6.52 -20.62 -12.16
N TYR A 45 -5.61 -20.60 -13.13
CA TYR A 45 -5.98 -20.84 -14.51
C TYR A 45 -6.29 -22.33 -14.61
N GLU A 46 -7.57 -22.68 -14.78
CA GLU A 46 -7.94 -24.03 -15.22
C GLU A 46 -7.55 -24.15 -16.71
N ASP A 47 -6.76 -25.18 -17.03
CA ASP A 47 -6.36 -25.56 -18.40
C ASP A 47 -7.55 -25.97 -19.28
#